data_AF-A0A7J8C349-F1
#
_entry.id   AF-A0A7J8C349-F1
#
_cell.length_a   1.000
_cell.length_b   1.000
_cell.length_c   1.000
_cell.angle_alpha   90.00
_cell.angle_beta   90.00
_cell.angle_gamma   90.00
#
_symmetry.space_group_name_H-M   'P 1'
#
loop_
_entity.id
_entity.type
_entity.pdbx_description
1 polymer ?
#
loop_
_entity_poly.entity_id
_entity_poly.type
_entity_poly.pdbx_seq_one_letter_code
_entity_poly.pdbx_strand_id
1 'polypeptide(L)'
;MTDPSIPVLSSETPKVTTKASPGQKSVHESKGLRQIKESRSQKHTRILKEVVTETLRKHSVTEAHECFAACSQRLFEISKFYLKDLKTSRGLFEEMKKTANNNAAQVIEWVLEKTSKK
;
A
#
# COMPACT_ATOMS: atom_id res chain seq x y z
N MET A 1 28.12 -24.72 53.38
CA MET A 1 27.10 -23.66 53.47
C MET A 1 27.15 -22.87 52.17
N THR A 2 26.07 -22.96 51.39
CA THR A 2 25.53 -21.95 50.46
C THR A 2 26.24 -21.64 49.11
N ASP A 3 25.54 -22.06 48.05
CA ASP A 3 25.47 -21.63 46.64
C ASP A 3 25.08 -20.13 46.47
N PRO A 4 24.78 -19.58 45.27
CA PRO A 4 25.53 -19.30 44.02
C PRO A 4 25.64 -17.77 43.73
N SER A 5 26.14 -17.34 42.55
CA SER A 5 25.51 -16.30 41.66
C SER A 5 26.50 -15.53 40.73
N ILE A 6 26.20 -15.53 39.42
CA ILE A 6 26.52 -14.51 38.40
C ILE A 6 25.44 -13.40 38.54
N PRO A 7 25.63 -12.06 38.37
CA PRO A 7 26.04 -11.38 37.10
C PRO A 7 26.72 -10.00 37.27
N VAL A 8 27.04 -9.32 36.16
CA VAL A 8 26.66 -7.91 35.81
C VAL A 8 27.56 -7.46 34.64
N LEU A 9 27.06 -7.36 33.40
CA LEU A 9 26.37 -6.20 32.82
C LEU A 9 27.13 -4.88 33.08
N SER A 10 27.74 -4.32 32.04
CA SER A 10 27.89 -2.86 31.87
C SER A 10 28.34 -2.54 30.45
N SER A 11 27.44 -1.97 29.67
CA SER A 11 27.81 -1.04 28.60
C SER A 11 26.80 0.09 28.65
N GLU A 12 27.38 1.26 28.90
CA GLU A 12 26.77 2.45 29.47
C GLU A 12 25.80 3.16 28.52
N THR A 13 24.75 3.72 29.11
CA THR A 13 23.98 4.86 28.58
C THR A 13 24.57 6.17 29.10
N PRO A 14 24.40 7.28 28.38
CA PRO A 14 23.48 8.34 28.87
C PRO A 14 22.52 8.83 27.75
N LYS A 15 21.18 8.71 27.83
CA LYS A 15 20.17 9.52 28.55
C LYS A 15 20.36 11.04 28.29
N VAL A 16 19.42 11.92 27.88
CA VAL A 16 17.95 12.09 27.94
C VAL A 16 17.63 13.19 26.89
N THR A 17 16.57 13.15 26.08
CA THR A 17 15.36 13.97 26.36
C THR A 17 14.15 13.53 25.53
N THR A 18 13.12 13.16 26.27
CA THR A 18 11.72 12.98 25.87
C THR A 18 11.12 14.31 25.43
N LYS A 19 10.41 14.36 24.29
CA LYS A 19 9.12 15.05 24.15
C LYS A 19 8.25 14.37 23.09
N ALA A 20 6.96 14.34 23.42
CA ALA A 20 5.96 13.46 22.86
C ALA A 20 5.16 14.09 21.69
N SER A 21 4.49 13.19 20.95
CA SER A 21 3.22 13.40 20.23
C SER A 21 3.31 13.98 18.79
N PRO A 22 2.20 14.00 18.01
CA PRO A 22 1.66 12.82 17.30
C PRO A 22 1.24 13.15 15.85
N GLY A 23 1.66 12.35 14.87
CA GLY A 23 1.05 12.31 13.53
C GLY A 23 1.17 13.59 12.67
N GLN A 24 1.44 13.41 11.37
CA GLN A 24 0.72 14.08 10.27
C GLN A 24 1.44 13.84 8.94
N LYS A 25 0.62 13.38 8.00
CA LYS A 25 0.68 13.47 6.55
C LYS A 25 1.61 14.61 6.06
N SER A 26 2.48 14.31 5.10
CA SER A 26 2.86 15.32 4.11
C SER A 26 3.16 14.69 2.76
N VAL A 27 2.43 15.21 1.77
CA VAL A 27 2.47 14.96 0.34
C VAL A 27 3.32 16.07 -0.28
N HIS A 28 4.32 15.67 -1.09
CA HIS A 28 5.02 16.46 -2.15
C HIS A 28 5.74 17.76 -1.71
N GLU A 29 6.82 18.25 -2.29
CA GLU A 29 7.68 17.94 -3.45
C GLU A 29 8.90 18.87 -3.29
N SER A 30 10.13 18.42 -3.55
CA SER A 30 11.07 19.24 -4.34
C SER A 30 12.39 18.54 -4.66
N LYS A 31 12.55 18.32 -5.98
CA LYS A 31 13.73 18.66 -6.78
C LYS A 31 15.06 18.07 -6.34
N GLY A 32 15.26 16.83 -6.74
CA GLY A 32 16.56 16.33 -7.16
C GLY A 32 16.40 15.59 -8.49
N LEU A 33 16.82 16.20 -9.59
CA LEU A 33 17.09 15.54 -10.89
C LEU A 33 18.30 14.60 -10.76
N ARG A 34 18.30 13.74 -9.74
CA ARG A 34 19.05 12.49 -9.79
C ARG A 34 18.09 11.53 -10.46
N GLN A 35 18.54 10.72 -11.42
CA GLN A 35 17.77 9.57 -11.84
C GLN A 35 17.62 8.66 -10.62
N ILE A 36 16.57 8.89 -9.82
CA ILE A 36 16.24 8.07 -8.68
C ILE A 36 15.77 6.77 -9.30
N LYS A 37 16.70 5.83 -9.38
CA LYS A 37 16.42 4.47 -9.80
C LYS A 37 15.31 3.95 -8.90
N GLU A 38 14.14 3.73 -9.50
CA GLU A 38 12.97 3.26 -8.76
C GLU A 38 13.32 1.97 -8.02
N SER A 39 12.99 1.90 -6.73
CA SER A 39 13.09 0.62 -6.03
C SER A 39 12.09 -0.35 -6.64
N ARG A 40 12.41 -1.65 -6.53
CA ARG A 40 11.53 -2.73 -7.01
C ARG A 40 10.09 -2.61 -6.47
N SER A 41 9.96 -2.28 -5.18
CA SER A 41 8.65 -2.12 -4.53
C SER A 41 7.88 -0.90 -5.04
N GLN A 42 8.58 0.22 -5.28
CA GLN A 42 7.98 1.41 -5.89
C GLN A 42 7.48 1.10 -7.30
N LYS A 43 8.27 0.39 -8.11
CA LYS A 43 7.88 -0.05 -9.45
C LYS A 43 6.60 -0.88 -9.42
N HIS A 44 6.54 -1.90 -8.57
CA HIS A 44 5.36 -2.75 -8.43
C HIS A 44 4.12 -1.98 -7.98
N THR A 45 4.31 -1.02 -7.08
CA THR A 45 3.23 -0.13 -6.63
C THR A 45 2.71 0.74 -7.79
N ARG A 46 3.61 1.28 -8.63
CA ARG A 46 3.24 2.06 -9.83
C ARG A 46 2.47 1.19 -10.82
N ILE A 47 2.98 0.00 -11.14
CA ILE A 47 2.34 -0.95 -12.05
C ILE A 47 0.96 -1.35 -11.53
N LEU A 48 0.80 -1.59 -10.23
CA LEU A 48 -0.50 -1.95 -9.67
C LEU A 48 -1.53 -0.83 -9.86
N LYS A 49 -1.13 0.44 -9.68
CA LYS A 49 -2.02 1.58 -9.95
C LYS A 49 -2.44 1.65 -11.42
N GLU A 50 -1.51 1.41 -12.34
CA GLU A 50 -1.80 1.35 -13.77
C GLU A 50 -2.77 0.21 -14.09
N VAL A 51 -2.55 -0.99 -13.55
CA VAL A 51 -3.43 -2.15 -13.72
C VAL A 51 -4.83 -1.88 -13.18
N VAL A 52 -4.95 -1.26 -12.01
CA VAL A 52 -6.25 -0.88 -11.42
C VAL A 52 -6.98 0.11 -12.32
N THR A 53 -6.29 1.15 -12.78
CA THR A 53 -6.87 2.17 -13.66
C THR A 53 -7.34 1.56 -14.98
N GLU A 54 -6.50 0.72 -15.59
CA GLU A 54 -6.81 -0.02 -16.82
C GLU A 54 -8.04 -0.92 -16.62
N THR A 55 -8.09 -1.63 -15.48
CA THR A 55 -9.20 -2.53 -15.16
C THR A 55 -10.51 -1.74 -15.02
N LEU A 56 -10.51 -0.63 -14.28
CA LEU A 56 -11.70 0.20 -14.13
C LEU A 56 -12.17 0.78 -15.47
N ARG A 57 -11.25 1.20 -16.33
CA ARG A 57 -11.56 1.69 -17.67
C ARG A 57 -12.26 0.63 -18.53
N LYS A 58 -11.85 -0.65 -18.44
CA LYS A 58 -12.53 -1.77 -19.12
C LYS A 58 -13.97 -1.97 -18.64
N HIS A 59 -14.27 -1.59 -17.40
CA HIS A 59 -15.61 -1.59 -16.84
C HIS A 59 -16.35 -0.26 -17.01
N SER A 60 -15.88 0.61 -17.92
CA SER A 60 -16.45 1.95 -18.18
C SER A 60 -16.41 2.92 -17.00
N VAL A 61 -15.62 2.63 -15.97
CA VAL A 61 -15.36 3.55 -14.84
C VAL A 61 -14.07 4.31 -15.15
N THR A 62 -14.21 5.46 -15.80
CA THR A 62 -13.09 6.34 -16.16
C THR A 62 -12.80 7.36 -15.06
N GLU A 63 -11.68 8.08 -15.14
CA GLU A 63 -11.30 9.11 -14.16
C GLU A 63 -12.35 10.21 -13.96
N ALA A 64 -13.23 10.42 -14.95
CA ALA A 64 -14.34 11.37 -14.86
C ALA A 64 -15.56 10.84 -14.09
N HIS A 65 -15.63 9.53 -13.82
CA HIS A 65 -16.74 8.91 -13.11
C HIS A 65 -16.66 9.22 -11.60
N GLU A 66 -17.77 9.60 -10.97
CA GLU A 66 -17.82 9.96 -9.55
C GLU A 66 -17.27 8.87 -8.62
N CYS A 67 -17.56 7.60 -8.94
CA CYS A 67 -17.07 6.44 -8.19
C CYS A 67 -15.60 6.08 -8.47
N PHE A 68 -14.92 6.69 -9.45
CA PHE A 68 -13.57 6.26 -9.85
C PHE A 68 -12.56 6.31 -8.71
N ALA A 69 -12.54 7.40 -7.93
CA ALA A 69 -11.61 7.55 -6.82
C ALA A 69 -11.83 6.48 -5.74
N ALA A 70 -13.10 6.21 -5.40
CA ALA A 70 -13.46 5.20 -4.41
C ALA A 70 -13.16 3.78 -4.92
N CYS A 71 -13.55 3.46 -6.16
CA CYS A 71 -13.30 2.17 -6.79
C CYS A 71 -11.80 1.88 -6.94
N SER A 72 -11.02 2.86 -7.41
CA SER A 72 -9.58 2.69 -7.63
C SER A 72 -8.82 2.50 -6.33
N GLN A 73 -9.13 3.29 -5.30
CA GLN A 73 -8.52 3.14 -3.99
C GLN A 73 -8.84 1.76 -3.39
N ARG A 74 -10.12 1.36 -3.42
CA ARG A 74 -10.55 0.08 -2.83
C ARG A 74 -9.96 -1.11 -3.56
N LEU A 75 -9.99 -1.11 -4.89
CA LEU A 75 -9.44 -2.19 -5.71
C LEU A 75 -7.92 -2.30 -5.57
N PHE A 76 -7.23 -1.17 -5.45
CA PHE A 76 -5.80 -1.12 -5.17
C PHE A 76 -5.46 -1.74 -3.82
N GLU A 77 -6.21 -1.42 -2.75
CA GLU A 77 -5.99 -2.00 -1.42
C GLU A 77 -6.19 -3.51 -1.39
N ILE A 78 -7.29 -3.99 -1.96
CA ILE A 78 -7.59 -5.43 -2.06
C ILE A 78 -6.47 -6.15 -2.80
N SER A 79 -6.10 -5.62 -3.96
CA SER A 79 -5.03 -6.21 -4.76
C SER A 79 -3.69 -6.17 -4.03
N LYS A 80 -3.33 -5.04 -3.40
CA LYS A 80 -2.10 -4.91 -2.63
C LYS A 80 -2.03 -5.90 -1.47
N PHE A 81 -3.14 -6.13 -0.77
CA PHE A 81 -3.20 -7.10 0.32
C PHE A 81 -2.93 -8.52 -0.19
N TYR A 82 -3.63 -8.93 -1.25
CA TYR A 82 -3.41 -10.23 -1.89
C TYR A 82 -1.95 -10.45 -2.33
N LEU A 83 -1.34 -9.43 -2.94
CA LEU A 83 0.02 -9.52 -3.48
C LEU A 83 1.09 -9.58 -2.38
N LYS A 84 0.80 -9.09 -1.16
CA LYS A 84 1.72 -9.21 -0.02
C LYS A 84 1.86 -10.66 0.46
N ASP A 85 0.83 -11.49 0.25
CA ASP A 85 0.83 -12.89 0.68
C ASP A 85 1.45 -13.83 -0.35
N LEU A 86 1.77 -13.33 -1.55
CA LEU A 86 2.46 -14.11 -2.57
C LEU A 86 3.90 -14.41 -2.15
N LYS A 87 4.22 -15.70 -2.07
CA LYS A 87 5.58 -16.20 -1.74
C LYS A 87 6.63 -15.84 -2.79
N THR A 88 6.21 -15.56 -4.02
CA THR A 88 7.10 -15.23 -5.14
C THR A 88 6.52 -14.12 -5.99
N SER A 89 7.41 -13.28 -6.50
CA SER A 89 7.10 -12.23 -7.47
C SER A 89 7.10 -12.72 -8.93
N ARG A 90 7.36 -14.01 -9.18
CA ARG A 90 7.32 -14.56 -10.55
C ARG A 90 5.88 -14.50 -11.05
N GLY A 91 5.65 -13.90 -12.21
CA GLY A 91 4.29 -13.72 -12.75
C GLY A 91 3.46 -12.64 -12.03
N LEU A 92 4.07 -11.80 -11.19
CA LEU A 92 3.36 -10.82 -10.37
C LEU A 92 2.43 -9.90 -11.18
N PHE A 93 2.83 -9.51 -12.39
CA PHE A 93 2.00 -8.67 -13.26
C PHE A 93 0.70 -9.37 -13.70
N GLU A 94 0.76 -10.68 -13.98
CA GLU A 94 -0.43 -11.46 -14.30
C GLU A 94 -1.34 -11.61 -13.07
N GLU A 95 -0.75 -11.86 -11.90
CA GLU A 95 -1.51 -11.91 -10.64
C GLU A 95 -2.14 -10.56 -10.30
N MET A 96 -1.45 -9.44 -10.53
CA MET A 96 -2.02 -8.09 -10.38
C MET A 96 -3.25 -7.90 -11.28
N LYS A 97 -3.14 -8.25 -12.57
CA LYS A 97 -4.26 -8.16 -13.51
C LYS A 97 -5.41 -9.06 -13.09
N LYS A 98 -5.13 -10.33 -12.78
CA LYS A 98 -6.13 -11.32 -12.38
C LYS A 98 -6.90 -10.87 -11.15
N THR A 99 -6.20 -10.47 -10.08
CA THR A 99 -6.83 -10.02 -8.85
C THR A 99 -7.64 -8.75 -9.06
N ALA A 100 -7.13 -7.77 -9.82
CA ALA A 100 -7.89 -6.57 -10.13
C ALA A 100 -9.18 -6.89 -10.92
N ASN A 101 -9.11 -7.70 -11.98
CA ASN A 101 -10.28 -8.03 -12.81
C ASN A 101 -11.33 -8.83 -12.03
N ASN A 102 -10.91 -9.81 -11.22
CA ASN A 102 -11.85 -10.64 -10.44
C ASN A 102 -12.65 -9.85 -9.40
N ASN A 103 -12.07 -8.76 -8.87
CA ASN A 103 -12.69 -7.96 -7.82
C ASN A 103 -13.38 -6.70 -8.37
N ALA A 104 -13.13 -6.30 -9.61
CA ALA A 104 -13.59 -5.02 -10.17
C ALA A 104 -15.11 -4.88 -10.12
N ALA A 105 -15.87 -5.87 -10.62
CA ALA A 105 -17.32 -5.81 -10.66
C ALA A 105 -17.93 -5.63 -9.26
N GLN A 106 -17.50 -6.42 -8.28
CA GLN A 106 -17.98 -6.35 -6.90
C GLN A 106 -17.64 -5.01 -6.23
N VAL A 107 -16.43 -4.49 -6.46
CA VAL A 107 -16.04 -3.19 -5.92
C VAL A 107 -16.88 -2.07 -6.53
N ILE A 108 -17.10 -2.10 -7.85
CA ILE A 108 -17.89 -1.09 -8.55
C ILE A 108 -19.35 -1.11 -8.05
N GLU A 109 -19.97 -2.29 -8.00
CA GLU A 109 -21.33 -2.47 -7.48
C GLU A 109 -21.45 -1.97 -6.04
N TRP A 110 -20.56 -2.39 -5.16
CA TRP A 110 -20.58 -1.99 -3.75
C TRP A 110 -20.40 -0.47 -3.58
N VAL A 111 -19.51 0.15 -4.35
CA VAL A 111 -19.30 1.60 -4.29
C VAL A 111 -20.53 2.35 -4.82
N LEU A 112 -21.10 1.92 -5.96
CA LEU A 112 -22.32 2.52 -6.52
C LEU A 112 -23.50 2.42 -5.55
N GLU A 113 -23.71 1.27 -4.91
CA GLU A 113 -24.77 1.13 -3.92
C GLU A 113 -24.56 2.06 -2.71
N LYS A 114 -23.29 2.30 -2.32
CA LYS A 114 -22.96 3.25 -1.24
C LYS A 114 -23.18 4.71 -1.64
N THR A 115 -22.97 5.08 -2.91
CA THR A 115 -23.22 6.45 -3.39
C THR A 115 -24.68 6.73 -3.65
N SER A 116 -25.47 5.74 -4.09
CA SER A 116 -26.93 5.89 -4.32
C SER A 116 -27.76 5.99 -3.05
N LYS A 117 -27.23 5.57 -1.89
CA LYS A 117 -27.90 5.68 -0.58
C LYS A 117 -27.64 7.03 0.12
N LYS A 118 -27.04 7.99 -0.59
CA LYS A 118 -26.65 9.30 -0.06
C LYS A 118 -27.64 10.39 -0.47
#